data_AF-A0AAV1W6F1-F1
#
_entry.id   AF-A0AAV1W6F1-F1
#
_cell.length_a   1.000
_cell.length_b   1.000
_cell.length_c   1.000
_cell.angle_alpha   90.00
_cell.angle_beta   90.00
_cell.angle_gamma   90.00
#
_symmetry.space_group_name_H-M   'P 1'
#
loop_
_entity.id
_entity.type
_entity.pdbx_description
1 polymer ?
#
loop_
_entity_poly.entity_id
_entity_poly.type
_entity_poly.pdbx_seq_one_letter_code
_entity_poly.pdbx_strand_id
1 'polypeptide(L)'
;MSTVTPNEDIFYVLGLFRSSGFDKGEVEASEAQNQQILQFCKDVGIGIKEYLASLQTHEELVYQYGSKWQLIEDRKTKLDPKRILSPG
;
A
#
# COMPACT_ATOMS: atom_id res chain seq x y z
N MET A 1 5.13 -16.08 -3.40
CA MET A 1 4.67 -14.95 -4.24
C MET A 1 5.03 -13.63 -3.56
N SER A 2 4.99 -12.51 -4.28
CA SER A 2 5.25 -11.17 -3.69
C SER A 2 3.97 -10.47 -3.22
N THR A 3 2.79 -10.96 -3.60
CA THR A 3 1.49 -10.40 -3.20
C THR A 3 1.30 -10.36 -1.67
N VAL A 4 0.74 -9.26 -1.18
CA VAL A 4 0.36 -9.04 0.22
C VAL A 4 -1.17 -9.01 0.31
N THR A 5 -1.72 -9.73 1.29
CA THR A 5 -3.16 -9.82 1.59
C THR A 5 -3.34 -9.82 3.11
N PRO A 6 -4.55 -9.52 3.62
CA PRO A 6 -4.88 -9.79 5.01
C PRO A 6 -4.64 -11.26 5.39
N ASN A 7 -4.34 -11.51 6.67
CA ASN A 7 -4.06 -12.85 7.18
C ASN A 7 -5.37 -13.55 7.61
N GLU A 8 -6.27 -13.72 6.66
CA GLU A 8 -7.61 -14.29 6.85
C GLU A 8 -7.95 -15.21 5.66
N ASP A 9 -8.75 -16.25 5.91
CA ASP A 9 -9.18 -17.19 4.86
C ASP A 9 -10.12 -16.55 3.84
N ILE A 10 -10.92 -15.58 4.30
CA ILE A 10 -11.83 -14.77 3.48
C ILE A 10 -11.56 -13.32 3.81
N PHE A 11 -11.26 -12.52 2.79
CA PHE A 11 -11.08 -11.09 2.92
C PHE A 11 -11.80 -10.36 1.78
N TYR A 12 -12.12 -9.08 2.01
CA TYR A 12 -12.85 -8.26 1.05
C TYR A 12 -11.91 -7.32 0.31
N VAL A 13 -12.19 -7.10 -0.96
CA VAL A 13 -11.56 -6.04 -1.75
C VAL A 13 -12.48 -4.83 -1.74
N LEU A 14 -11.95 -3.68 -1.31
CA LEU A 14 -12.63 -2.39 -1.34
C LEU A 14 -11.87 -1.46 -2.28
N GLY A 15 -12.54 -0.98 -3.34
CA GLY A 15 -11.98 -0.03 -4.29
C GLY A 15 -12.78 1.27 -4.30
N LEU A 16 -12.13 2.38 -3.95
CA LEU A 16 -12.71 3.72 -4.01
C LEU A 16 -12.23 4.43 -5.29
N PHE A 17 -12.93 4.19 -6.39
CA PHE A 17 -12.58 4.77 -7.69
C PHE A 17 -13.17 6.18 -7.85
N ARG A 18 -12.42 7.19 -7.42
CA ARG A 18 -12.84 8.60 -7.49
C ARG A 18 -12.35 9.29 -8.77
N SER A 19 -13.14 10.24 -9.26
CA SER A 19 -12.79 11.16 -10.34
C SER A 19 -12.93 12.58 -9.83
N SER A 20 -11.97 13.44 -10.13
CA SER A 20 -11.87 14.81 -9.58
C SER A 20 -11.85 15.91 -10.65
N GLY A 21 -12.23 15.60 -11.90
CA GLY A 21 -12.44 16.60 -12.94
C GLY A 21 -11.26 17.56 -13.25
N PHE A 22 -10.03 17.23 -12.83
CA PHE A 22 -8.86 18.12 -12.81
C PHE A 22 -8.92 19.30 -11.83
N ASP A 23 -9.89 19.34 -10.93
CA ASP A 23 -9.94 20.31 -9.84
C ASP A 23 -8.99 19.89 -8.70
N LYS A 24 -8.07 20.79 -8.33
CA LYS A 24 -7.07 20.50 -7.29
C LYS A 24 -7.70 20.34 -5.91
N GLY A 25 -8.74 21.11 -5.60
CA GLY A 25 -9.43 21.04 -4.31
C GLY A 25 -10.16 19.71 -4.14
N GLU A 26 -10.78 19.19 -5.19
CA GLU A 26 -11.44 17.88 -5.18
C GLU A 26 -10.44 16.72 -5.00
N VAL A 27 -9.26 16.82 -5.61
CA VAL A 27 -8.15 15.86 -5.39
C VAL A 27 -7.71 15.88 -3.94
N GLU A 28 -7.38 17.06 -3.40
CA GLU A 28 -6.90 17.21 -2.02
C GLU A 28 -7.94 16.74 -1.00
N ALA A 29 -9.22 17.06 -1.20
CA ALA A 29 -10.31 16.58 -0.36
C ALA A 29 -10.45 15.04 -0.42
N SER A 30 -10.27 14.45 -1.60
CA SER A 30 -10.29 12.99 -1.77
C SER A 30 -9.11 12.32 -1.07
N GLU A 31 -7.90 12.86 -1.22
CA GLU A 31 -6.70 12.36 -0.54
C GLU A 31 -6.85 12.45 0.98
N ALA A 32 -7.34 13.58 1.49
CA ALA A 32 -7.61 13.77 2.92
C ALA A 32 -8.62 12.74 3.45
N GLN A 33 -9.70 12.46 2.71
CA GLN A 33 -10.66 11.43 3.10
C GLN A 33 -10.04 10.01 3.09
N ASN A 34 -9.16 9.71 2.12
CA ASN A 34 -8.46 8.42 2.10
C ASN A 34 -7.60 8.23 3.35
N GLN A 35 -6.88 9.27 3.76
CA GLN A 35 -6.09 9.25 4.99
C GLN A 35 -6.96 9.08 6.24
N GLN A 36 -8.14 9.72 6.30
CA GLN A 36 -9.10 9.52 7.39
C GLN A 36 -9.59 8.07 7.48
N ILE A 37 -9.86 7.43 6.35
CA ILE A 37 -10.29 6.02 6.29
C ILE A 37 -9.17 5.09 6.79
N LEU A 38 -7.93 5.30 6.32
CA LEU A 38 -6.78 4.52 6.76
C LEU A 38 -6.50 4.69 8.26
N GLN A 39 -6.57 5.93 8.76
CA GLN A 39 -6.41 6.23 10.18
C GLN A 39 -7.51 5.58 11.01
N PHE A 40 -8.77 5.65 10.57
CA PHE A 40 -9.88 4.95 11.21
C PHE A 40 -9.62 3.44 11.29
N CYS A 41 -9.24 2.80 10.17
CA CYS A 41 -8.93 1.38 10.16
C CYS A 41 -7.83 1.02 11.17
N LYS A 42 -6.78 1.84 11.25
CA LYS A 42 -5.70 1.68 12.23
C LYS A 42 -6.21 1.82 13.67
N ASP A 43 -7.02 2.84 13.95
CA ASP A 43 -7.50 3.15 15.30
C ASP A 43 -8.42 2.06 15.86
N VAL A 44 -9.25 1.46 15.01
CA VAL A 44 -10.14 0.35 15.41
C VAL A 44 -9.50 -1.04 15.24
N GLY A 45 -8.23 -1.11 14.82
CA GLY A 45 -7.50 -2.36 14.68
C GLY A 45 -7.89 -3.22 13.47
N ILE A 46 -8.49 -2.63 12.43
CA ILE A 46 -8.73 -3.32 11.16
C ILE A 46 -7.39 -3.52 10.44
N GLY A 47 -7.01 -4.79 10.24
CA GLY A 47 -5.76 -5.20 9.57
C GLY A 47 -5.77 -5.02 8.05
N ILE A 48 -6.16 -3.83 7.56
CA ILE A 48 -6.22 -3.54 6.13
C ILE A 48 -4.84 -3.66 5.47
N LYS A 49 -4.81 -4.21 4.25
CA LYS A 49 -3.65 -4.19 3.37
C LYS A 49 -4.01 -3.40 2.12
N GLU A 50 -3.36 -2.26 1.95
CA GLU A 50 -3.57 -1.40 0.78
C GLU A 50 -3.11 -2.10 -0.50
N TYR A 51 -4.01 -2.16 -1.50
CA TYR A 51 -3.70 -2.69 -2.82
C TYR A 51 -3.35 -1.53 -3.77
N LEU A 52 -2.26 -1.67 -4.54
CA LEU A 52 -1.69 -0.59 -5.37
C LEU A 52 -1.27 0.65 -4.56
N ALA A 53 -0.77 0.44 -3.34
CA ALA A 53 -0.32 1.50 -2.45
C ALA A 53 0.86 2.29 -3.03
N SER A 54 0.85 3.61 -2.84
CA SER A 54 2.01 4.47 -3.09
C SER A 54 2.82 4.61 -1.80
N LEU A 55 3.64 3.59 -1.51
CA LEU A 55 4.52 3.58 -0.33
C LEU A 55 5.80 4.31 -0.67
N GLN A 56 6.17 5.30 0.13
CA GLN A 56 7.28 6.22 -0.17
C GLN A 56 8.52 5.91 0.69
N THR A 57 8.32 5.30 1.85
CA THR A 57 9.40 5.06 2.83
C THR A 57 9.77 3.58 2.97
N HIS A 58 10.99 3.33 3.44
CA HIS A 58 11.45 1.97 3.71
C HIS A 58 10.62 1.33 4.83
N GLU A 59 10.29 2.09 5.86
CA GLU A 59 9.50 1.66 7.01
C GLU A 59 8.09 1.23 6.58
N GLU A 60 7.44 1.99 5.69
CA GLU A 60 6.15 1.64 5.09
C GLU A 60 6.22 0.34 4.28
N LEU A 61 7.28 0.15 3.49
CA LEU A 61 7.49 -1.07 2.73
C LEU A 61 7.67 -2.29 3.65
N VAL A 62 8.53 -2.17 4.67
CA VAL A 62 8.75 -3.24 5.66
C VAL A 62 7.44 -3.58 6.37
N TYR A 63 6.68 -2.56 6.81
CA TYR A 63 5.38 -2.75 7.46
C TYR A 63 4.36 -3.43 6.54
N GLN A 64 4.29 -3.02 5.27
CA GLN A 64 3.35 -3.59 4.31
C GLN A 64 3.63 -5.07 4.08
N TYR A 65 4.88 -5.42 3.74
CA TYR A 65 5.28 -6.80 3.46
C TYR A 65 5.35 -7.68 4.70
N GLY A 66 5.57 -7.11 5.89
CA GLY A 66 5.62 -7.83 7.16
C GLY A 66 6.58 -9.01 7.12
N SER A 67 6.10 -10.21 7.46
CA SER A 67 6.90 -11.44 7.44
C SER A 67 7.47 -11.82 6.08
N LYS A 68 6.98 -11.22 4.98
CA LYS A 68 7.49 -11.43 3.62
C LYS A 68 8.65 -10.50 3.26
N TRP A 69 9.00 -9.51 4.09
CA TRP A 69 10.00 -8.50 3.75
C TRP A 69 11.35 -9.11 3.33
N GLN A 70 11.87 -10.05 4.11
CA GLN A 70 13.15 -10.72 3.79
C GLN A 70 13.13 -11.36 2.39
N LEU A 71 12.05 -12.04 2.05
CA LEU A 71 11.88 -12.67 0.74
C LEU A 71 11.90 -11.65 -0.42
N ILE A 72 11.34 -10.46 -0.19
CA ILE A 72 11.34 -9.38 -1.19
C ILE A 72 12.74 -8.79 -1.35
N GLU A 73 13.44 -8.56 -0.25
CA GLU A 73 14.81 -8.06 -0.27
C GLU A 73 15.79 -9.02 -0.98
N ASP A 74 15.70 -10.31 -0.67
CA ASP A 74 16.51 -11.35 -1.30
C ASP A 74 16.25 -11.39 -2.82
N ARG A 75 14.98 -11.30 -3.23
CA ARG A 75 14.59 -11.24 -4.65
C ARG A 75 15.07 -9.97 -5.33
N LYS A 76 14.98 -8.81 -4.67
CA LYS A 76 15.46 -7.54 -5.23
C LYS A 76 16.98 -7.61 -5.46
N THR A 77 17.72 -8.14 -4.50
CA THR A 77 19.17 -8.35 -4.62
C THR A 77 19.53 -9.30 -5.77
N LYS A 78 18.76 -10.38 -5.94
CA LYS A 78 19.01 -11.38 -6.99
C LYS A 78 18.63 -10.89 -8.39
N LEU A 79 17.52 -10.18 -8.53
CA LEU A 79 16.89 -9.88 -9.83
C LEU A 79 17.13 -8.44 -10.30
N ASP A 80 17.34 -7.51 -9.38
CA ASP A 80 17.61 -6.09 -9.69
C ASP A 80 18.59 -5.49 -8.66
N PRO A 81 19.84 -6.00 -8.60
CA PRO A 81 20.85 -5.54 -7.63
C PRO A 81 21.20 -4.05 -7.78
N LYS A 82 21.03 -3.49 -8.98
CA LYS A 82 21.27 -2.07 -9.26
C LYS A 82 20.06 -1.18 -8.96
N ARG A 83 18.93 -1.77 -8.56
CA ARG A 83 17.68 -1.07 -8.21
C ARG A 83 17.18 -0.11 -9.31
N ILE A 84 17.23 -0.55 -10.57
CA ILE A 84 16.84 0.28 -11.72
C ILE A 84 15.39 0.06 -12.16
N LEU A 85 14.76 -1.04 -11.75
CA LEU A 85 13.43 -1.40 -12.19
C LEU A 85 12.36 -0.80 -11.27
N SER A 86 11.41 -0.07 -11.86
CA SER A 86 10.25 0.58 -11.20
C SER A 86 10.68 1.40 -9.96
N PRO A 87 11.38 2.55 -10.16
CA PRO A 87 11.98 3.32 -9.07
C PRO A 87 11.01 4.26 -8.33
N GLY A 88 9.78 4.43 -8.84
CA GLY A 88 8.76 5.28 -8.23
C GLY A 88 7.92 4.59 -7.18
#